data_AF-A0A9P8W9N8-F1
#
_entry.id   AF-A0A9P8W9N8-F1
#
_cell.length_a   1.000
_cell.length_b   1.000
_cell.length_c   1.000
_cell.angle_alpha   90.00
_cell.angle_beta   90.00
_cell.angle_gamma   90.00
#
_symmetry.space_group_name_H-M   'P 1'
#
loop_
_entity.id
_entity.type
_entity.pdbx_description
1 polymer ?
#
loop_
_entity_poly.entity_id
_entity_poly.type
_entity_poly.pdbx_seq_one_letter_code
_entity_poly.pdbx_strand_id
1 'polypeptide(L)'
;IYAGSKAAVEAMTRVWSREFSQRATVNPVNPSPAWGDMYEKAGPACWDTNQPYVNAAPLASYDGEADVLLMVGREADTLDEVVRGPMKGRWPGFTHEIASTIEMLCSLESGWTVG
;
A
#
# COMPACT_ATOMS: atom_id res chain seq x y z
N ILE A 1 16.07 2.33 -9.39
CA ILE A 1 16.10 0.85 -9.25
C ILE A 1 14.76 0.34 -8.72
N TYR A 2 14.30 0.76 -7.53
CA TYR A 2 13.02 0.31 -6.96
C TYR A 2 11.80 0.52 -7.87
N ALA A 3 11.57 1.74 -8.38
CA ALA A 3 10.44 2.01 -9.28
C ALA A 3 10.49 1.15 -10.57
N GLY A 4 11.69 0.90 -11.10
CA GLY A 4 11.89 0.08 -12.29
C GLY A 4 11.54 -1.40 -12.05
N SER A 5 11.85 -1.96 -10.88
CA SER A 5 11.45 -3.34 -10.56
C SER A 5 9.95 -3.48 -10.36
N LYS A 6 9.26 -2.45 -9.84
CA LYS A 6 7.79 -2.43 -9.77
C LYS A 6 7.14 -2.37 -11.15
N ALA A 7 7.64 -1.51 -12.04
CA ALA A 7 7.18 -1.46 -13.43
C ALA A 7 7.41 -2.80 -14.17
N ALA A 8 8.51 -3.50 -13.87
CA ALA A 8 8.76 -4.83 -14.42
C ALA A 8 7.71 -5.87 -13.97
N VAL A 9 7.30 -5.86 -12.70
CA VAL A 9 6.24 -6.77 -12.18
C VAL A 9 4.90 -6.51 -12.88
N GLU A 10 4.53 -5.25 -13.12
CA GLU A 10 3.32 -4.93 -13.90
C GLU A 10 3.41 -5.45 -15.34
N ALA A 11 4.58 -5.29 -15.99
CA ALA A 11 4.80 -5.82 -17.33
C ALA A 11 4.70 -7.36 -17.36
N MET A 12 5.28 -8.03 -16.36
CA MET A 12 5.21 -9.48 -16.21
C MET A 12 3.77 -9.96 -16.00
N THR A 13 2.97 -9.22 -15.23
CA THR A 13 1.56 -9.55 -15.00
C THR A 13 0.76 -9.60 -16.30
N ARG A 14 0.97 -8.65 -17.22
CA ARG A 14 0.35 -8.64 -18.56
C ARG A 14 0.78 -9.81 -19.45
N VAL A 15 1.99 -10.34 -19.25
CA VAL A 15 2.45 -11.54 -19.96
C VAL A 15 1.79 -12.77 -19.36
N TRP A 16 1.88 -12.91 -18.04
CA TRP A 16 1.34 -14.06 -17.31
C TRP A 16 -0.17 -14.21 -17.42
N SER A 17 -0.93 -13.12 -17.49
CA SER A 17 -2.38 -13.19 -17.71
C SER A 17 -2.75 -13.92 -19.01
N ARG A 18 -1.89 -13.84 -20.05
CA ARG A 18 -2.08 -14.55 -21.33
C ARG A 18 -1.60 -16.00 -21.24
N GLU A 19 -0.42 -16.21 -20.67
CA GLU A 19 0.19 -17.54 -20.49
C GLU A 19 -0.67 -18.46 -19.59
N PHE A 20 -1.38 -17.90 -18.61
CA PHE A 20 -2.26 -18.63 -17.69
C PHE A 20 -3.76 -18.55 -18.04
N SER A 21 -4.11 -18.09 -19.24
CA SER A 21 -5.51 -17.81 -19.63
C SER A 21 -6.53 -18.95 -19.43
N GLN A 22 -6.09 -20.21 -19.38
CA GLN A 22 -6.95 -21.38 -19.13
C GLN A 22 -6.83 -21.96 -17.70
N ARG A 23 -6.07 -21.31 -16.81
CA ARG A 23 -5.68 -21.85 -15.50
C ARG A 23 -5.92 -20.90 -14.33
N ALA A 24 -5.65 -19.62 -14.50
CA ALA A 24 -5.75 -18.63 -13.42
C ALA A 24 -5.87 -17.20 -13.96
N THR A 25 -6.47 -16.32 -13.16
CA THR A 25 -6.32 -14.87 -13.32
C THR A 25 -4.99 -14.43 -12.72
N VAL A 26 -4.40 -13.37 -13.27
CA VAL A 26 -3.17 -12.76 -12.76
C VAL A 26 -3.41 -11.26 -12.72
N ASN A 27 -3.20 -10.65 -11.55
CA ASN A 27 -3.42 -9.22 -11.32
C ASN A 27 -2.29 -8.68 -10.43
N PRO A 28 -1.82 -7.44 -10.64
CA PRO A 28 -0.93 -6.76 -9.72
C PRO A 28 -1.75 -5.91 -8.73
N VAL A 29 -1.35 -5.92 -7.45
CA VAL A 29 -1.82 -4.95 -6.46
C VAL A 29 -0.67 -4.04 -6.10
N ASN A 30 -0.85 -2.74 -6.34
CA ASN A 30 0.15 -1.70 -6.08
C ASN A 30 -0.31 -0.84 -4.91
N PRO A 31 -0.14 -1.30 -3.65
CA PRO A 31 -0.52 -0.49 -2.51
C PRO A 31 0.39 0.74 -2.40
N SER A 32 -0.17 1.82 -1.85
CA SER A 32 0.58 2.95 -1.29
C SER A 32 1.50 2.48 -0.15
N PRO A 33 2.37 3.35 0.42
CA PRO A 33 3.21 2.95 1.54
C PRO A 33 2.37 2.28 2.64
N ALA A 34 2.82 1.13 3.11
CA ALA A 34 2.14 0.35 4.13
C ALA A 34 2.83 0.56 5.48
N TRP A 35 2.05 0.70 6.54
CA TRP A 35 2.60 0.72 7.90
C TRP A 35 3.26 -0.64 8.21
N GLY A 36 4.47 -0.57 8.75
CA GLY A 36 5.28 -1.74 9.09
C GLY A 36 6.74 -1.36 9.32
N ASP A 37 7.50 -2.31 9.84
CA ASP A 37 8.87 -2.09 10.29
C ASP A 37 9.80 -1.55 9.17
N MET A 38 9.60 -1.98 7.92
CA MET A 38 10.36 -1.49 6.79
C MET A 38 10.10 0.00 6.51
N TYR A 39 8.83 0.43 6.58
CA TYR A 39 8.46 1.80 6.26
C TYR A 39 8.84 2.77 7.39
N GLU A 40 8.73 2.31 8.64
CA GLU A 40 9.24 3.01 9.81
C GLU A 40 10.78 3.21 9.71
N LYS A 41 11.51 2.16 9.33
CA LYS A 41 12.98 2.21 9.19
C LYS A 41 13.48 2.90 7.91
N ALA A 42 12.60 3.20 6.96
CA ALA A 42 12.97 3.86 5.70
C ALA A 42 13.52 5.28 5.92
N GLY A 43 13.06 5.93 6.99
CA GLY A 43 13.57 7.20 7.49
C GLY A 43 13.27 8.44 6.63
N PRO A 44 13.69 9.63 7.10
CA PRO A 44 13.25 10.92 6.57
C PRO A 44 13.54 11.13 5.08
N ALA A 45 14.69 10.68 4.59
CA ALA A 45 15.05 10.84 3.18
C ALA A 45 14.07 10.11 2.24
N CYS A 46 13.59 8.93 2.64
CA CYS A 46 12.58 8.20 1.88
C CYS A 46 11.22 8.92 1.94
N TRP A 47 10.82 9.36 3.13
CA TRP A 47 9.54 10.03 3.34
C TRP A 47 9.47 11.37 2.60
N ASP A 48 10.51 12.20 2.68
CA ASP A 48 10.58 13.48 1.98
C ASP A 48 10.54 13.31 0.46
N THR A 49 11.25 12.31 -0.07
CA THR A 49 11.23 11.99 -1.50
C THR A 49 9.83 11.58 -1.95
N ASN A 50 9.11 10.81 -1.13
CA ASN A 50 7.76 10.34 -1.45
C ASN A 50 6.66 11.36 -1.16
N GLN A 51 6.96 12.44 -0.44
CA GLN A 51 5.97 13.42 0.03
C GLN A 51 5.02 13.94 -1.06
N PRO A 52 5.49 14.27 -2.29
CA PRO A 52 4.60 14.77 -3.34
C PRO A 52 3.51 13.75 -3.72
N TYR A 53 3.83 12.45 -3.70
CA TYR A 53 2.89 11.38 -4.04
C TYR A 53 1.87 11.14 -2.94
N VAL A 54 2.32 11.08 -1.68
CA VAL A 54 1.40 10.88 -0.53
C VAL A 54 0.53 12.11 -0.27
N ASN A 55 0.98 13.32 -0.63
CA ASN A 55 0.15 14.52 -0.56
C ASN A 55 -1.02 14.50 -1.56
N ALA A 56 -0.85 13.83 -2.69
CA ALA A 56 -1.89 13.67 -3.70
C ALA A 56 -2.76 12.42 -3.48
N ALA A 57 -2.37 11.55 -2.53
CA ALA A 57 -3.10 10.33 -2.26
C ALA A 57 -4.44 10.63 -1.57
N PRO A 58 -5.57 10.11 -2.10
CA PRO A 58 -6.86 10.29 -1.47
C PRO A 58 -6.89 9.61 -0.10
N LEU A 59 -7.63 10.17 0.85
CA LEU A 59 -7.81 9.64 2.20
C LEU A 59 -6.53 9.50 3.04
N ALA A 60 -5.39 9.99 2.56
CA ALA A 60 -4.12 9.93 3.28
C ALA A 60 -3.95 11.04 4.33
N SER A 61 -4.90 11.99 4.46
CA SER A 61 -4.85 12.99 5.54
C SER A 61 -5.06 12.32 6.89
N TYR A 62 -4.26 12.71 7.89
CA TYR A 62 -4.35 12.24 9.26
C TYR A 62 -4.07 13.39 10.24
N ASP A 63 -4.91 13.49 11.26
CA ASP A 63 -4.80 14.45 12.36
C ASP A 63 -5.21 13.82 13.71
N GLY A 64 -4.85 12.55 13.94
CA GLY A 64 -5.07 11.87 15.23
C GLY A 64 -6.40 11.16 15.36
N GLU A 65 -6.96 10.71 14.25
CA GLU A 65 -8.24 10.03 14.22
C GLU A 65 -8.20 8.79 15.14
N ALA A 66 -9.14 8.75 16.10
CA ALA A 66 -9.10 7.77 17.19
C ALA A 66 -9.31 6.33 16.70
N ASP A 67 -10.09 6.13 15.64
CA ASP A 67 -10.29 4.84 14.98
C ASP A 67 -8.99 4.33 14.35
N VAL A 68 -8.20 5.20 13.72
CA VAL A 68 -6.86 4.86 13.19
C VAL A 68 -5.93 4.41 14.31
N LEU A 69 -5.88 5.15 15.42
CA LEU A 69 -5.06 4.78 16.59
C LEU A 69 -5.50 3.44 17.22
N LEU A 70 -6.81 3.20 17.30
CA LEU A 70 -7.37 1.94 17.78
C LEU A 70 -6.97 0.75 16.90
N MET A 71 -6.87 0.94 15.57
CA MET A 71 -6.44 -0.11 14.64
C MET A 71 -4.98 -0.54 14.87
N VAL A 72 -4.12 0.38 15.28
CA VAL A 72 -2.69 0.13 15.55
C VAL A 72 -2.49 -0.55 16.91
N GLY A 73 -3.33 -0.21 17.89
CA GLY A 73 -3.27 -0.77 19.23
C GLY A 73 -2.03 -0.28 19.99
N ARG A 74 -1.09 -1.19 20.31
CA ARG A 74 0.01 -0.89 21.25
C ARG A 74 1.04 0.11 20.72
N GLU A 75 1.08 0.33 19.41
CA GLU A 75 2.02 1.24 18.75
C GLU A 75 1.36 2.58 18.36
N ALA A 76 0.16 2.86 18.89
CA ALA A 76 -0.62 4.06 18.56
C ALA A 76 0.17 5.36 18.78
N ASP A 77 0.84 5.51 19.93
CA ASP A 77 1.62 6.71 20.24
C ASP A 77 2.78 6.91 19.27
N THR A 78 3.49 5.84 18.93
CA THR A 78 4.59 5.87 17.96
C THR A 78 4.10 6.27 16.58
N LEU A 79 2.98 5.69 16.12
CA LEU A 79 2.37 6.04 14.85
C LEU A 79 1.93 7.51 14.84
N ASP A 80 1.29 8.00 15.90
CA ASP A 80 0.84 9.39 15.98
C ASP A 80 2.01 10.38 15.86
N GLU A 81 3.09 10.13 16.61
CA GLU A 81 4.30 10.97 16.60
C GLU A 81 4.96 10.98 15.20
N VAL A 82 5.14 9.81 14.60
CA VAL A 82 5.80 9.67 13.29
C VAL A 82 4.94 10.25 12.17
N VAL A 83 3.63 10.01 12.19
CA VAL A 83 2.75 10.47 11.11
C VAL A 83 2.58 11.99 11.16
N ARG A 84 2.31 12.57 12.34
CA ARG A 84 2.16 14.02 12.50
C ARG A 84 3.47 14.78 12.30
N GLY A 85 4.59 14.19 12.70
CA GLY A 85 5.91 14.79 12.56
C GLY A 85 6.49 14.56 11.15
N PRO A 86 7.42 13.61 11.00
CA PRO A 86 8.19 13.47 9.77
C PRO A 86 7.36 13.08 8.52
N MET A 87 6.19 12.42 8.65
CA MET A 87 5.32 12.14 7.49
C MET A 87 4.31 13.25 7.16
N LYS A 88 4.34 14.37 7.91
CA LYS A 88 3.57 15.60 7.63
C LYS A 88 2.05 15.38 7.58
N GLY A 89 1.52 14.56 8.48
CA GLY A 89 0.10 14.23 8.57
C GLY A 89 -0.40 13.38 7.42
N ARG A 90 0.49 12.61 6.77
CA ARG A 90 0.14 11.64 5.72
C ARG A 90 0.32 10.22 6.22
N TRP A 91 -0.78 9.56 6.58
CA TRP A 91 -0.70 8.21 7.12
C TRP A 91 -0.54 7.15 6.01
N PRO A 92 0.29 6.12 6.22
CA PRO A 92 0.39 4.96 5.34
C PRO A 92 -0.77 3.98 5.59
N GLY A 93 -1.13 3.17 4.60
CA GLY A 93 -2.21 2.19 4.75
C GLY A 93 -1.83 1.00 5.63
N PHE A 94 -2.80 0.37 6.28
CA PHE A 94 -2.57 -0.82 7.08
C PHE A 94 -2.59 -2.11 6.24
N THR A 95 -1.85 -3.11 6.69
CA THR A 95 -1.76 -4.40 6.00
C THR A 95 -3.12 -5.07 5.81
N HIS A 96 -4.04 -4.93 6.76
CA HIS A 96 -5.37 -5.52 6.66
C HIS A 96 -6.25 -4.82 5.60
N GLU A 97 -6.12 -3.51 5.42
CA GLU A 97 -6.81 -2.77 4.36
C GLU A 97 -6.33 -3.23 2.97
N ILE A 98 -5.01 -3.44 2.83
CA ILE A 98 -4.40 -3.98 1.61
C ILE A 98 -4.85 -5.43 1.38
N ALA A 99 -4.91 -6.24 2.44
CA ALA A 99 -5.33 -7.64 2.36
C ALA A 99 -6.76 -7.79 1.84
N SER A 100 -7.67 -6.88 2.18
CA SER A 100 -9.05 -6.89 1.65
C SER A 100 -9.10 -6.75 0.13
N THR A 101 -8.15 -6.02 -0.48
CA THR A 101 -8.06 -5.94 -1.96
C THR A 101 -7.61 -7.28 -2.55
N ILE A 102 -6.70 -7.97 -1.86
CA ILE A 102 -6.24 -9.30 -2.28
C ILE A 102 -7.38 -10.31 -2.15
N GLU A 103 -8.11 -10.28 -1.03
CA GLU A 103 -9.29 -11.12 -0.82
C GLU A 103 -10.32 -10.93 -1.94
N MET A 104 -10.63 -9.67 -2.28
CA MET A 104 -11.50 -9.35 -3.41
C MET A 104 -11.01 -10.05 -4.68
N LEU A 105 -9.73 -9.93 -5.04
CA LEU A 105 -9.19 -10.57 -6.26
C LEU A 105 -9.16 -12.11 -6.20
N CYS A 106 -9.11 -12.70 -5.00
CA CYS A 106 -9.17 -14.15 -4.80
C CYS A 106 -10.60 -14.71 -4.78
N SER A 107 -11.62 -13.85 -4.74
CA SER A 107 -13.03 -14.26 -4.81
C SER A 107 -13.41 -14.83 -6.18
N LEU A 108 -14.42 -15.70 -6.22
CA LEU A 108 -14.92 -16.29 -7.47
C LEU A 108 -15.53 -15.25 -8.40
N GLU A 109 -16.11 -14.21 -7.81
CA GLU A 109 -16.76 -13.08 -8.46
C GLU A 109 -15.77 -12.24 -9.28
N SER A 110 -14.47 -12.28 -8.93
CA SER A 110 -13.41 -11.51 -9.60
C SER A 110 -12.84 -12.20 -10.85
N GLY A 111 -13.46 -13.27 -11.34
CA GLY A 111 -12.97 -14.01 -12.52
C GLY A 111 -12.84 -13.19 -13.81
N TRP A 112 -13.48 -12.02 -13.89
CA TRP A 112 -13.40 -11.09 -15.03
C TRP A 112 -12.37 -9.95 -14.84
N THR A 113 -11.64 -9.95 -13.72
CA THR A 113 -10.57 -9.00 -13.42
C THR A 113 -9.23 -9.70 -13.62
N VAL A 114 -8.52 -9.37 -14.71
CA VAL A 114 -7.27 -10.01 -15.10
C VAL A 114 -6.40 -9.09 -15.98
N GLY A 115 -5.07 -9.16 -15.80
CA GLY A 115 -4.06 -8.47 -16.61
C GLY A 115 -3.55 -7.18 -15.99
#